data_AF-A0A941LHH6-F1
#
_entry.id   AF-A0A941LHH6-F1
#
_cell.length_a   1.000
_cell.length_b   1.000
_cell.length_c   1.000
_cell.angle_alpha   90.00
_cell.angle_beta   90.00
_cell.angle_gamma   90.00
#
_symmetry.space_group_name_H-M   'P 1'
#
loop_
_entity.id
_entity.type
_entity.pdbx_description
1 polymer ?
#
loop_
_entity_poly.entity_id
_entity_poly.type
_entity_poly.pdbx_seq_one_letter_code
_entity_poly.pdbx_strand_id
1 'polypeptide(L)' 'MSCETAMQWFAQDYAAKYPKAVEALFVDVLRLLPHFHCPATHWKHIQATNPIESTFVTVKLRMCVTVGAREPRD' A
#
# COMPACT_ATOMS: atom_id res chain seq x y z
N MET A 1 -20.62 5.31 -8.98
CA MET A 1 -19.44 4.81 -9.72
C MET A 1 -18.95 3.57 -9.03
N SER A 2 -18.63 2.49 -9.76
CA SER A 2 -18.04 1.30 -9.14
C SER A 2 -16.56 1.55 -8.82
N CYS A 3 -16.00 0.76 -7.91
CA CYS A 3 -14.57 0.86 -7.58
C CYS A 3 -13.69 0.53 -8.80
N GLU A 4 -14.13 -0.38 -9.67
CA GLU A 4 -13.41 -0.73 -10.90
C GLU A 4 -13.36 0.44 -11.88
N THR A 5 -14.46 1.19 -12.02
CA THR A 5 -14.47 2.41 -12.84
C THR A 5 -13.51 3.46 -12.29
N ALA A 6 -13.46 3.63 -10.96
CA ALA A 6 -12.54 4.57 -10.33
C ALA A 6 -11.06 4.18 -10.54
N MET A 7 -10.74 2.87 -10.50
CA MET A 7 -9.41 2.36 -10.81
C MET A 7 -8.99 2.66 -12.26
N GLN A 8 -9.93 2.54 -13.21
CA GLN A 8 -9.65 2.86 -14.62
C GLN A 8 -9.35 4.34 -14.82
N TRP A 9 -10.07 5.24 -14.15
CA TRP A 9 -9.78 6.68 -14.20
C TRP A 9 -8.42 7.00 -13.58
N PHE A 10 -8.10 6.40 -12.43
CA PHE A 10 -6.78 6.54 -11.83
C PHE A 10 -5.66 6.11 -12.79
N ALA A 11 -5.87 5.00 -13.52
CA ALA A 11 -4.92 4.54 -14.53
C ALA A 11 -4.73 5.56 -15.66
N GLN A 12 -5.83 6.15 -16.16
CA GLN A 12 -5.78 7.16 -17.22
C GLN A 12 -4.97 8.39 -16.80
N ASP A 13 -5.17 8.86 -15.56
CA ASP A 13 -4.52 10.07 -15.06
C ASP A 13 -3.04 9.85 -14.71
N TYR A 14 -2.69 8.68 -14.19
CA TYR A 14 -1.38 8.46 -13.56
C TYR A 14 -0.46 7.46 -14.28
N ALA A 15 -0.94 6.68 -15.26
CA ALA A 15 -0.09 5.68 -15.93
C ALA A 15 1.11 6.32 -16.64
N ALA A 16 0.96 7.51 -17.22
CA ALA A 16 2.05 8.20 -17.90
C ALA A 16 3.20 8.61 -16.94
N LYS A 17 2.86 8.98 -15.69
CA LYS A 17 3.83 9.46 -14.70
C LYS A 17 4.36 8.35 -13.80
N TYR A 18 3.51 7.38 -13.45
CA TYR A 18 3.79 6.32 -12.48
C TYR A 18 3.37 4.94 -13.00
N PRO A 19 3.95 4.46 -14.11
CA PRO A 19 3.49 3.23 -14.78
C PRO A 19 3.56 2.01 -13.85
N LYS A 20 4.64 1.88 -13.06
CA LYS A 20 4.81 0.76 -12.12
C LYS A 20 3.80 0.76 -10.97
N ALA A 21 3.40 1.94 -10.50
CA ALA A 21 2.42 2.05 -9.42
C ALA A 21 1.03 1.66 -9.92
N VAL A 22 0.69 2.07 -11.14
CA VAL A 22 -0.56 1.68 -11.80
C VAL A 22 -0.55 0.18 -12.06
N GLU A 23 0.53 -0.39 -12.58
CA GLU A 23 0.67 -1.85 -12.78
C GLU A 23 0.45 -2.62 -11.48
N ALA A 24 1.12 -2.23 -10.39
CA ALA A 24 0.96 -2.87 -9.08
C ALA A 24 -0.48 -2.82 -8.55
N LEU A 25 -1.22 -1.75 -8.84
CA LEU A 25 -2.63 -1.62 -8.47
C LEU A 25 -3.51 -2.67 -9.19
N PHE A 26 -3.17 -3.04 -10.43
CA PHE A 26 -3.93 -4.02 -11.23
C PHE A 26 -3.51 -5.49 -11.00
N VAL A 27 -2.40 -5.76 -10.32
CA VAL A 27 -1.96 -7.15 -10.04
C VAL A 27 -2.93 -7.88 -9.11
N ASP A 28 -3.43 -7.20 -8.07
CA ASP A 28 -4.19 -7.83 -6.96
C ASP A 28 -5.61 -7.25 -6.80
N VAL A 29 -6.27 -6.87 -7.90
CA VAL A 29 -7.61 -6.25 -7.88
C VAL A 29 -8.62 -7.04 -7.03
N LEU A 30 -8.65 -8.37 -7.19
CA LEU A 30 -9.58 -9.25 -6.46
C LEU A 30 -9.34 -9.25 -4.94
N ARG A 31 -8.14 -8.91 -4.48
CA ARG A 31 -7.81 -8.83 -3.05
C ARG A 31 -8.05 -7.44 -2.48
N LEU A 32 -7.93 -6.40 -3.30
CA LEU A 32 -8.07 -5.00 -2.89
C LEU A 32 -9.55 -4.55 -2.81
N LEU A 33 -10.34 -4.90 -3.83
CA LEU A 33 -11.73 -4.44 -3.95
C LEU A 33 -12.71 -4.91 -2.86
N PRO A 34 -12.59 -6.13 -2.28
CA PRO A 34 -13.51 -6.59 -1.24
C PRO A 34 -13.63 -5.67 -0.02
N HIS A 35 -12.61 -4.86 0.26
CA HIS A 35 -12.66 -3.87 1.34
C HIS A 35 -13.83 -2.89 1.19
N PHE A 36 -14.18 -2.50 -0.04
CA PHE A 36 -15.27 -1.56 -0.31
C PHE A 36 -16.68 -2.17 -0.16
N HIS A 37 -16.79 -3.49 0.01
CA HIS A 37 -18.06 -4.16 0.34
C HIS A 37 -18.43 -4.05 1.82
N CYS A 38 -17.51 -3.59 2.66
CA CYS A 38 -17.74 -3.35 4.07
C CYS A 38 -18.59 -2.08 4.27
N PRO A 39 -19.45 -2.00 5.31
CA PRO A 39 -20.15 -0.76 5.67
C PRO A 39 -19.19 0.42 5.89
N ALA A 40 -19.63 1.63 5.52
CA ALA A 40 -18.82 2.85 5.59
C ALA A 40 -18.32 3.18 7.00
N THR A 41 -19.07 2.78 8.04
CA THR A 41 -18.70 2.94 9.45
C THR A 41 -17.36 2.27 9.79
N HIS A 42 -17.01 1.19 9.10
CA HIS A 42 -15.79 0.43 9.37
C HIS A 42 -14.59 0.91 8.53
N TRP A 43 -14.79 1.67 7.46
CA TRP A 43 -13.70 2.08 6.56
C TRP A 43 -12.59 2.81 7.29
N LYS A 44 -12.94 3.67 8.27
CA LYS A 44 -11.96 4.40 9.09
C LYS A 44 -10.98 3.47 9.82
N HIS A 45 -11.44 2.29 10.25
CA HIS A 45 -10.59 1.34 10.96
C HIS A 45 -9.77 0.48 10.00
N ILE A 46 -10.36 0.07 8.88
CA ILE A 46 -9.68 -0.81 7.92
C ILE A 46 -8.61 -0.05 7.10
N GLN A 47 -8.83 1.23 6.80
CA GLN A 47 -7.88 2.07 6.06
C GLN A 47 -6.82 2.72 6.97
N ALA A 48 -6.90 2.52 8.28
CA ALA A 48 -5.91 3.06 9.20
C ALA A 48 -4.57 2.31 9.07
N THR A 49 -3.53 3.03 8.68
CA THR A 49 -2.17 2.46 8.54
C THR A 49 -1.38 2.43 9.84
N ASN A 50 -1.73 3.31 10.80
CA ASN A 50 -0.99 3.47 12.06
C ASN A 50 -0.78 2.17 12.87
N PRO A 51 -1.78 1.28 13.02
CA PRO A 51 -1.59 0.02 13.76
C PRO A 51 -0.48 -0.87 13.19
N ILE A 52 -0.24 -0.78 11.88
CA ILE A 52 0.83 -1.51 11.19
C ILE A 52 2.09 -0.66 11.20
N GLU A 53 2.03 0.54 10.62
CA GLU A 53 3.20 1.41 10.38
C GLU A 53 3.93 1.81 11.67
N SER A 54 3.22 2.15 12.76
CA SER A 54 3.86 2.54 14.03
C SER A 54 4.77 1.44 14.59
N THR A 55 4.34 0.18 14.47
CA THR A 55 5.12 -0.97 14.91
C THR A 55 6.33 -1.19 14.01
N PHE A 56 6.15 -1.10 12.68
CA PHE A 56 7.24 -1.25 11.71
C PHE A 56 8.27 -0.13 11.79
N VAL A 57 7.88 1.10 12.10
CA VAL A 57 8.80 2.21 12.35
C VAL A 57 9.76 1.87 13.50
N THR A 58 9.23 1.35 14.61
CA THR A 58 10.04 0.94 15.76
C THR A 58 10.98 -0.22 15.42
N VAL A 59 10.50 -1.21 14.67
CA VAL A 59 11.32 -2.35 14.21
C VAL A 59 12.46 -1.86 13.31
N LYS A 60 12.16 -1.02 12.30
CA LYS A 60 13.16 -0.45 11.40
C LYS A 60 14.22 0.33 12.15
N LEU A 61 13.83 1.13 13.14
CA LEU A 61 14.76 1.89 13.97
C LEU A 61 15.76 0.97 14.69
N ARG A 62 15.29 -0.14 15.26
CA ARG A 62 16.16 -1.11 15.98
C ARG A 62 17.06 -1.90 15.03
N MET A 63 16.55 -2.29 13.86
CA MET A 63 17.34 -3.01 12.85
C MET A 63 18.41 -2.14 12.21
N CYS A 64 18.20 -0.83 12.09
CA CYS A 64 19.18 0.10 11.53
C CYS A 64 20.39 0.32 12.46
N VAL A 65 20.31 -0.08 13.74
CA VAL A 65 21.40 0.09 14.72
C VAL A 65 22.37 -1.11 14.70
N THR A 66 21.97 -2.28 14.21
CA THR A 66 22.81 -3.48 14.15
C THR A 66 23.55 -3.63 12.80
N VAL A 67 24.10 -2.52 12.28
CA VAL A 67 24.86 -2.51 11.00
C VAL A 67 26.15 -3.35 11.06
N GLY A 68 26.55 -3.84 12.24
CA GLY A 68 27.70 -4.75 12.38
C GLY A 68 27.51 -6.17 11.81
N ALA A 69 26.31 -6.56 11.40
CA ALA A 69 26.03 -7.86 10.78
C ALA A 69 25.64 -7.78 9.30
N ARG A 70 25.72 -6.59 8.68
CA ARG A 70 25.42 -6.39 7.26
C ARG A 70 26.75 -6.37 6.50
N GLU A 71 26.95 -7.36 5.65
CA GLU A 71 28.11 -7.45 4.75
C GLU A 71 28.30 -6.11 3.99
N PRO A 72 29.55 -5.66 3.77
CA PRO A 72 29.80 -4.38 3.12
C PRO A 72 29.17 -4.37 1.74
N ARG A 73 28.49 -3.26 1.40
CA ARG A 73 28.07 -3.02 0.02
C ARG A 73 29.26 -2.47 -0.73
N ASP A 74 29.84 -3.30 -1.59
CA ASP A 74 30.80 -2.90 -2.63
C ASP A 74 30.23 -1.79 -3.54
#